data_AF-A0A529WR85-F1
#
_entry.id   AF-A0A529WR85-F1
#
_cell.length_a   1.000
_cell.length_b   1.000
_cell.length_c   1.000
_cell.angle_alpha   90.00
_cell.angle_beta   90.00
_cell.angle_gamma   90.00
#
_symmetry.space_group_name_H-M   'P 1'
#
loop_
_entity.id
_entity.type
_entity.pdbx_description
1 polymer ?
#
loop_
_entity_poly.entity_id
_entity_poly.type
_entity_poly.pdbx_seq_one_letter_code
_entity_poly.pdbx_strand_id
1 'polypeptide(L)'
;MPRSSMTMAAVSDDEAMLGVFERLALEAGREVMRVFDEGCAVDSKADSSPVTEADRESEKIILAGLRAAYPNIPCVAEEEVAAGIAAPDLDGAFFLIDPLDGTKEFVNRRTDFTVN
;
A
#
# COMPACT_ATOMS: atom_id res chain seq x y z
N MET A 1 -18.97 36.95 9.35
CA MET A 1 -18.25 35.72 9.74
C MET A 1 -17.27 35.38 8.62
N PRO A 2 -15.96 35.52 8.78
CA PRO A 2 -15.05 35.21 7.69
C PRO A 2 -14.80 33.70 7.63
N ARG A 3 -15.33 33.03 6.60
CA ARG A 3 -14.83 31.74 6.12
C ARG A 3 -13.72 32.04 5.13
N SER A 4 -12.46 32.18 5.56
CA SER A 4 -11.35 32.40 4.59
C SER A 4 -9.95 32.00 5.09
N SER A 5 -9.81 31.22 6.17
CA SER A 5 -8.47 30.84 6.67
C SER A 5 -8.12 29.35 6.54
N MET A 6 -9.04 28.50 6.04
CA MET A 6 -8.89 27.04 6.11
C MET A 6 -8.34 26.40 4.81
N THR A 7 -7.99 27.20 3.80
CA THR A 7 -7.78 26.69 2.43
C THR A 7 -6.30 26.55 2.02
N MET A 8 -5.34 27.27 2.64
CA MET A 8 -3.93 27.16 2.23
C MET A 8 -3.13 26.13 3.02
N ALA A 9 -3.37 25.97 4.33
CA ALA A 9 -2.65 25.00 5.15
C ALA A 9 -3.07 23.54 4.88
N ALA A 10 -4.37 23.29 4.64
CA ALA A 10 -4.84 21.96 4.27
C ALA A 10 -4.34 21.53 2.88
N VAL A 11 -4.26 22.47 1.93
CA VAL A 11 -3.71 22.20 0.59
C VAL A 11 -2.21 21.85 0.65
N SER A 12 -1.44 22.49 1.55
CA SER A 12 -0.03 22.12 1.74
C SER A 12 0.16 20.75 2.40
N ASP A 13 -0.78 20.34 3.27
CA ASP A 13 -0.74 19.03 3.92
C ASP A 13 -1.14 17.90 2.95
N ASP A 14 -2.16 18.14 2.11
CA ASP A 14 -2.58 17.20 1.07
C ASP A 14 -1.49 17.02 0.00
N GLU A 15 -0.83 18.10 -0.43
CA GLU A 15 0.27 18.04 -1.40
C GLU A 15 1.47 17.26 -0.84
N ALA A 16 1.81 17.48 0.44
CA ALA A 16 2.84 16.70 1.11
C ALA A 16 2.47 15.21 1.19
N MET A 17 1.21 14.89 1.49
CA MET A 17 0.71 13.52 1.55
C MET A 17 0.74 12.83 0.20
N LEU A 18 0.31 13.51 -0.86
CA LEU A 18 0.41 13.00 -2.23
C LEU A 18 1.88 12.73 -2.61
N GLY A 19 2.80 13.62 -2.23
CA GLY A 19 4.23 13.40 -2.46
C GLY A 19 4.80 12.18 -1.73
N VAL A 20 4.27 11.86 -0.53
CA VAL A 20 4.61 10.62 0.18
C VAL A 20 4.03 9.41 -0.56
N PHE A 21 2.76 9.45 -0.95
CA PHE A 21 2.10 8.33 -1.63
C PHE A 21 2.75 8.01 -2.97
N GLU A 22 3.00 9.02 -3.81
CA GLU A 22 3.65 8.83 -5.10
C GLU A 22 5.02 8.17 -4.93
N ARG A 23 5.83 8.65 -4.00
CA ARG A 23 7.15 8.09 -3.74
C ARG A 23 7.07 6.63 -3.30
N LEU A 24 6.17 6.31 -2.37
CA LEU A 24 6.02 4.94 -1.86
C LEU A 24 5.45 4.00 -2.91
N ALA A 25 4.47 4.44 -3.71
CA ALA A 25 3.91 3.65 -4.81
C ALA A 25 4.98 3.35 -5.88
N LEU A 26 5.85 4.33 -6.20
CA LEU A 26 6.95 4.13 -7.13
C LEU A 26 8.06 3.22 -6.56
N GLU A 27 8.35 3.31 -5.25
CA GLU A 27 9.30 2.42 -4.56
C GLU A 27 8.79 0.98 -4.55
N ALA A 28 7.54 0.76 -4.13
CA ALA A 28 6.87 -0.53 -4.16
C ALA A 28 6.78 -1.10 -5.58
N GLY A 29 6.37 -0.29 -6.56
CA GLY A 29 6.26 -0.71 -7.96
C GLY A 29 7.59 -1.15 -8.57
N ARG A 30 8.71 -0.52 -8.20
CA ARG A 30 10.05 -1.00 -8.61
C ARG A 30 10.36 -2.38 -8.06
N GLU A 31 9.99 -2.64 -6.81
CA GLU A 31 10.21 -3.94 -6.17
C GLU A 31 9.31 -5.02 -6.79
N VAL A 32 8.02 -4.70 -7.03
CA VAL A 32 7.09 -5.56 -7.76
C VAL A 32 7.67 -5.95 -9.13
N MET A 33 8.18 -4.98 -9.89
CA MET A 33 8.78 -5.25 -11.20
C MET A 33 10.07 -6.06 -11.13
N ARG A 34 10.91 -5.84 -10.11
CA ARG A 34 12.10 -6.66 -9.87
C ARG A 34 11.71 -8.14 -9.70
N VAL A 35 10.72 -8.41 -8.86
CA VAL A 35 10.22 -9.76 -8.61
C VAL A 35 9.54 -10.36 -9.86
N PHE A 36 8.79 -9.54 -10.62
CA PHE A 36 8.17 -9.96 -11.88
C PHE A 36 9.19 -10.45 -12.92
N ASP A 37 10.30 -9.71 -13.06
CA ASP A 37 11.36 -9.98 -14.02
C ASP A 37 12.22 -11.19 -13.62
N GLU A 38 12.55 -11.33 -12.33
CA GLU A 38 13.30 -12.47 -11.80
C GLU A 38 12.47 -13.76 -11.76
N GLY A 39 11.16 -13.63 -11.60
CA GLY A 39 10.23 -14.73 -11.36
C GLY A 39 10.21 -15.14 -9.89
N CYS A 40 9.02 -15.47 -9.37
CA CYS A 40 8.84 -15.75 -7.95
C CYS A 40 8.12 -17.07 -7.69
N ALA A 41 8.31 -17.60 -6.47
CA ALA A 41 7.43 -18.63 -5.95
C ALA A 41 6.06 -18.03 -5.62
N VAL A 42 5.01 -18.84 -5.79
CA VAL A 42 3.62 -18.47 -5.50
C VAL A 42 3.18 -19.31 -4.32
N ASP A 43 2.78 -18.62 -3.26
CA ASP A 43 2.10 -19.22 -2.11
C ASP A 43 0.59 -19.01 -2.23
N SER A 44 -0.18 -19.63 -1.34
CA SER A 44 -1.62 -19.42 -1.25
C SER A 44 -2.02 -18.99 0.16
N LYS A 45 -2.90 -17.99 0.24
CA LYS A 45 -3.52 -17.55 1.51
C LYS A 45 -4.57 -18.58 1.95
N ALA A 46 -5.11 -18.39 3.15
CA ALA A 46 -6.11 -19.31 3.73
C ALA A 46 -7.40 -19.43 2.90
N ASP A 47 -7.74 -18.39 2.14
CA ASP A 47 -8.88 -18.34 1.22
C ASP A 47 -8.55 -18.86 -0.19
N SER A 48 -7.36 -19.44 -0.39
CA SER A 48 -6.82 -19.93 -1.68
C SER A 48 -6.50 -18.84 -2.71
N SER A 49 -6.48 -17.55 -2.33
CA SER A 49 -5.90 -16.51 -3.18
C SER A 49 -4.37 -16.66 -3.27
N PRO A 50 -3.75 -16.36 -4.43
CA PRO A 50 -2.31 -16.38 -4.56
C PRO A 50 -1.68 -15.21 -3.79
N VAL A 51 -0.49 -15.43 -3.25
CA VAL A 51 0.37 -14.37 -2.69
C VAL A 51 1.81 -14.67 -3.09
N THR A 52 2.58 -13.63 -3.36
CA THR A 52 3.96 -13.75 -3.80
C THR A 52 4.91 -12.95 -2.91
N GLU A 53 6.20 -13.07 -3.18
CA GLU A 53 7.22 -12.19 -2.61
C GLU A 53 6.95 -10.71 -2.97
N ALA A 54 6.38 -10.44 -4.15
CA ALA A 54 6.09 -9.07 -4.58
C ALA A 54 5.08 -8.40 -3.66
N ASP A 55 3.97 -9.08 -3.29
CA ASP A 55 2.95 -8.56 -2.37
C ASP A 55 3.59 -8.22 -1.00
N ARG A 56 4.42 -9.13 -0.47
CA ARG A 56 5.03 -8.98 0.86
C ARG A 56 6.07 -7.87 0.92
N GLU A 57 6.94 -7.76 -0.08
CA GLU A 57 8.01 -6.75 -0.08
C GLU A 57 7.47 -5.34 -0.39
N SER A 58 6.51 -5.23 -1.30
CA SER A 58 5.84 -3.95 -1.58
C SER A 58 5.05 -3.46 -0.36
N GLU A 59 4.34 -4.33 0.34
CA GLU A 59 3.63 -3.95 1.59
C GLU A 59 4.60 -3.42 2.64
N LYS A 60 5.74 -4.10 2.86
CA LYS A 60 6.75 -3.66 3.83
C LYS A 60 7.26 -2.25 3.52
N ILE A 61 7.52 -1.96 2.25
CA ILE A 61 7.98 -0.63 1.79
C ILE A 61 6.93 0.43 2.11
N ILE A 62 5.67 0.19 1.72
CA ILE A 62 4.57 1.13 1.91
C ILE A 62 4.31 1.36 3.39
N LEU A 63 4.19 0.30 4.19
CA LEU A 63 3.92 0.40 5.62
C LEU A 63 5.04 1.10 6.38
N ALA A 64 6.31 0.81 6.06
CA ALA A 64 7.44 1.48 6.69
C ALA A 64 7.40 3.00 6.42
N GLY A 65 7.11 3.38 5.17
CA GLY A 65 7.00 4.78 4.77
C GLY A 65 5.83 5.50 5.42
N LEU A 66 4.63 4.92 5.37
CA LEU A 66 3.42 5.52 5.94
C LEU A 66 3.50 5.63 7.46
N ARG A 67 3.98 4.59 8.17
CA ARG A 67 4.15 4.62 9.63
C ARG A 67 5.20 5.63 10.08
N ALA A 68 6.23 5.88 9.27
CA ALA A 68 7.22 6.91 9.55
C ALA A 68 6.69 8.33 9.34
N ALA A 69 5.94 8.56 8.25
CA ALA A 69 5.42 9.88 7.90
C ALA A 69 4.17 10.27 8.71
N TYR A 70 3.31 9.30 9.00
CA TYR A 70 1.99 9.48 9.62
C TYR A 70 1.75 8.45 10.74
N PRO A 71 2.54 8.48 11.83
CA PRO A 71 2.50 7.47 12.88
C PRO A 71 1.15 7.38 13.63
N ASN A 72 0.31 8.40 13.50
CA ASN A 72 -1.01 8.46 14.15
C ASN A 72 -2.17 8.06 13.23
N ILE A 73 -1.91 7.81 11.94
CA ILE A 73 -2.93 7.36 10.98
C ILE A 73 -2.79 5.84 10.86
N PRO A 74 -3.83 5.07 11.21
CA PRO A 74 -3.76 3.63 11.12
C PRO A 74 -3.63 3.14 9.67
N CYS A 75 -2.91 2.04 9.47
CA CYS A 75 -2.79 1.37 8.18
C CYS A 75 -3.55 0.04 8.24
N VAL A 76 -4.31 -0.25 7.20
CA VAL A 76 -4.96 -1.53 6.94
C VAL A 76 -4.39 -2.05 5.63
N ALA A 77 -3.54 -3.07 5.71
CA ALA A 77 -2.87 -3.66 4.56
C ALA A 77 -3.22 -5.16 4.45
N GLU A 78 -3.38 -5.64 3.22
CA GLU A 78 -3.94 -6.95 2.94
C GLU A 78 -3.17 -8.11 3.60
N GLU A 79 -1.83 -8.09 3.55
CA GLU A 79 -1.01 -9.19 4.07
C GLU A 79 -0.92 -9.17 5.60
N GLU A 80 -0.85 -8.00 6.23
CA GLU A 80 -0.95 -7.90 7.69
C GLU A 80 -2.30 -8.46 8.21
N VAL A 81 -3.41 -8.12 7.54
CA VAL A 81 -4.74 -8.64 7.89
C VAL A 81 -4.80 -10.16 7.69
N ALA A 82 -4.26 -10.68 6.58
CA ALA A 82 -4.17 -12.12 6.32
C ALA A 82 -3.30 -12.85 7.37
N ALA A 83 -2.27 -12.18 7.92
CA ALA A 83 -1.44 -12.69 9.00
C ALA A 83 -2.10 -12.62 10.40
N GLY A 84 -3.34 -12.12 10.50
CA GLY A 84 -4.08 -12.01 11.74
C GLY A 84 -3.69 -10.81 12.61
N ILE A 85 -2.99 -9.83 12.02
CA ILE A 85 -2.77 -8.53 12.67
C ILE A 85 -4.10 -7.79 12.61
N ALA A 86 -4.74 -7.66 13.77
CA ALA A 86 -6.05 -7.03 13.86
C ALA A 86 -5.96 -5.57 13.38
N ALA A 87 -6.94 -5.18 12.57
CA ALA A 87 -7.10 -3.78 12.21
C ALA A 87 -7.23 -2.95 13.51
N PRO A 88 -6.45 -1.88 13.67
CA PRO A 88 -6.61 -0.95 14.79
C PRO A 88 -8.01 -0.34 14.79
N ASP A 89 -8.38 0.36 15.87
CA ASP A 89 -9.64 1.08 15.93
C ASP A 89 -9.76 2.08 14.75
N LEU A 90 -10.79 1.92 13.92
CA LEU A 90 -10.98 2.63 12.64
C LEU A 90 -12.02 3.75 12.72
N ASP A 91 -12.29 4.29 13.92
CA ASP A 91 -13.25 5.39 14.15
C ASP A 91 -12.85 6.75 13.51
N GLY A 92 -11.79 6.78 12.69
CA GLY A 92 -11.25 7.97 12.02
C GLY A 92 -10.63 7.69 10.65
N ALA A 93 -9.79 8.59 10.15
CA ALA A 93 -9.07 8.39 8.88
C ALA A 93 -8.04 7.25 9.02
N PHE A 94 -7.91 6.44 7.98
CA PHE A 94 -6.93 5.35 7.88
C PHE A 94 -6.45 5.22 6.43
N PHE A 95 -5.29 4.58 6.25
CA PHE A 95 -4.81 4.17 4.93
C PHE A 95 -5.25 2.74 4.66
N LEU A 96 -5.87 2.52 3.51
CA LEU A 96 -6.17 1.20 2.97
C LEU A 96 -5.16 0.93 1.87
N ILE A 97 -4.40 -0.15 2.00
CA ILE A 97 -3.27 -0.46 1.12
C ILE A 97 -3.51 -1.81 0.45
N ASP A 98 -3.39 -1.84 -0.87
CA ASP A 98 -3.27 -3.06 -1.66
C ASP A 98 -1.88 -3.05 -2.32
N PRO A 99 -0.92 -3.82 -1.77
CA PRO A 99 0.46 -3.78 -2.19
C PRO A 99 0.66 -4.33 -3.62
N LEU A 100 -0.27 -5.17 -4.10
CA LEU A 100 -0.29 -5.71 -5.46
C LEU A 100 -1.71 -6.14 -5.87
N ASP A 101 -2.49 -5.23 -6.42
CA ASP A 101 -3.78 -5.56 -7.02
C ASP A 101 -3.55 -6.28 -8.35
N GLY A 102 -4.17 -7.45 -8.52
CA GLY A 102 -3.97 -8.32 -9.68
C GLY A 102 -2.90 -9.39 -9.49
N THR A 103 -2.70 -9.92 -8.27
CA THR A 103 -1.73 -11.00 -8.00
C THR A 103 -1.91 -12.22 -8.94
N LYS A 104 -3.15 -12.54 -9.36
CA LYS A 104 -3.40 -13.61 -10.34
C LYS A 104 -2.81 -13.28 -11.70
N GLU A 105 -3.00 -12.06 -12.18
CA GLU A 105 -2.48 -11.55 -13.44
C GLU A 105 -0.94 -11.53 -13.40
N PHE A 106 -0.38 -11.05 -12.29
CA PHE A 106 1.05 -11.05 -12.00
C PHE A 106 1.66 -12.46 -12.11
N VAL A 107 1.08 -13.44 -11.42
CA VAL A 107 1.52 -14.84 -11.45
C VAL A 107 1.44 -15.43 -12.86
N ASN A 108 0.44 -15.03 -13.64
CA ASN A 108 0.27 -15.46 -15.03
C ASN A 108 1.16 -14.68 -16.03
N ARG A 109 2.11 -13.88 -15.53
CA ARG A 109 3.02 -13.03 -16.32
C ARG A 109 2.28 -12.05 -17.24
N ARG A 110 1.10 -11.60 -16.82
CA ARG A 110 0.39 -10.46 -17.44
C ARG A 110 0.81 -9.18 -16.76
N THR A 111 0.61 -8.05 -17.44
CA THR A 111 0.99 -6.71 -16.96
C THR A 111 -0.20 -5.92 -16.42
N ASP A 112 -1.34 -6.60 -16.20
CA ASP A 112 -2.58 -6.01 -15.69
C ASP A 112 -2.58 -6.09 -14.16
N PHE A 113 -1.70 -5.32 -13.51
CA PHE A 113 -1.59 -5.22 -12.05
C PHE A 113 -1.13 -3.83 -11.62
N THR A 114 -1.43 -3.45 -10.37
CA THR A 114 -1.15 -2.11 -9.83
C THR A 114 -0.74 -2.14 -8.37
N VAL A 115 -0.15 -1.03 -7.88
CA VAL A 115 0.02 -0.74 -6.44
C VAL A 115 -1.02 0.32 -6.08
N ASN A 116 -1.83 0.08 -5.05
CA ASN A 116 -2.93 0.96 -4.65
C ASN A 116 -2.88 1.38 -3.17
#